data_AF-A0A5K1DRV9-F1
#
_entry.id   AF-A0A5K1DRV9-F1
#
_cell.length_a   1.000
_cell.length_b   1.000
_cell.length_c   1.000
_cell.angle_alpha   90.00
_cell.angle_beta   90.00
_cell.angle_gamma   90.00
#
_symmetry.space_group_name_H-M   'P 1'
#
loop_
_entity.id
_entity.type
_entity.pdbx_description
1 polymer ?
#
loop_
_entity_poly.entity_id
_entity_poly.type
_entity_poly.pdbx_seq_one_letter_code
_entity_poly.pdbx_strand_id
1 'polypeptide(L)'
;SSRERQVIQEIVERVSGCRDNQSRNRPERNSDSHVRDVSELLSLEEGGVKMIGIYGMEAVGKTTAVSELLGAGGLSGRFDKVIHIRGIKDKARNDGLHKLQREFISPALE
;
A
#
# COMPACT_ATOMS: atom_id res chain seq x y z
N SER A 1 38.07 16.89 -4.61
CA SER A 1 38.95 16.71 -5.79
C SER A 1 38.11 16.78 -7.07
N SER A 2 38.56 17.40 -8.18
CA SER A 2 37.72 17.55 -9.40
C SER A 2 37.20 16.21 -9.95
N ARG A 3 37.94 15.12 -9.72
CA ARG A 3 37.53 13.75 -10.06
C ARG A 3 36.31 13.26 -9.27
N GLU A 4 36.23 13.63 -8.00
CA GLU A 4 35.13 13.25 -7.11
C GLU A 4 33.81 13.89 -7.56
N ARG A 5 33.87 15.17 -7.97
CA ARG A 5 32.70 15.87 -8.54
C ARG A 5 32.24 15.24 -9.85
N GLN A 6 33.17 14.78 -10.68
CA GLN A 6 32.87 14.13 -11.96
C GLN A 6 32.16 12.78 -11.76
N VAL A 7 32.61 11.99 -10.79
CA VAL A 7 31.97 10.72 -10.42
C VAL A 7 30.58 10.95 -9.82
N ILE A 8 30.42 11.95 -8.95
CA ILE A 8 29.12 12.30 -8.37
C ILE A 8 28.15 12.75 -9.47
N GLN A 9 28.62 13.56 -10.42
CA GLN A 9 27.79 14.04 -11.52
C GLN A 9 27.35 12.91 -12.46
N GLU A 10 28.25 11.98 -12.78
CA GLU A 10 27.93 10.79 -13.58
C GLU A 10 26.87 9.90 -12.90
N ILE A 11 26.96 9.74 -11.57
CA ILE A 11 25.95 8.99 -10.80
C ILE A 11 24.60 9.71 -10.86
N VAL A 12 24.57 11.03 -10.68
CA VAL A 12 23.34 11.83 -10.73
C VAL A 12 22.68 11.77 -12.11
N GLU A 13 23.48 11.87 -13.18
CA GLU A 13 22.99 11.76 -14.56
C GLU A 13 22.43 10.36 -14.86
N ARG A 14 23.10 9.29 -14.41
CA ARG A 14 22.60 7.91 -14.56
C ARG A 14 21.32 7.67 -13.76
N VAL A 15 21.24 8.12 -12.51
CA VAL A 15 20.03 7.95 -11.66
C VAL A 15 18.85 8.76 -12.21
N SER A 16 19.10 9.97 -12.71
CA SER A 16 18.07 10.82 -13.31
C SER A 16 17.56 10.21 -14.63
N GLY A 17 18.47 9.77 -15.51
CA GLY A 17 18.10 9.10 -16.76
C GLY A 17 17.38 7.76 -16.55
N CYS A 18 17.70 7.01 -15.48
CA CYS A 18 16.95 5.81 -15.12
C CYS A 18 15.51 6.10 -14.68
N ARG A 19 15.25 7.24 -14.02
CA ARG A 19 13.89 7.66 -13.66
C ARG A 19 13.06 8.05 -14.88
N ASP A 20 13.66 8.76 -15.83
CA ASP A 20 12.97 9.21 -17.05
C ASP A 20 12.65 8.03 -17.99
N ASN A 21 13.56 7.07 -18.16
CA ASN A 21 13.31 5.87 -18.97
C ASN A 21 12.36 4.85 -18.32
N GLN A 22 12.19 4.89 -16.99
CA GLN A 22 11.22 4.03 -16.30
C GLN A 22 9.77 4.47 -16.54
N SER A 23 9.53 5.70 -17.04
CA SER A 23 8.21 6.17 -17.48
C SER A 23 7.79 5.63 -18.86
N ARG A 24 8.75 5.32 -19.75
CA ARG A 24 8.48 4.93 -21.15
C ARG A 24 8.26 3.44 -21.37
N ASN A 25 8.70 2.58 -20.45
CA ASN A 25 8.70 1.11 -20.62
C ASN A 25 8.20 0.34 -19.38
N ARG A 26 7.33 0.91 -18.56
CA ARG A 26 6.48 0.09 -17.70
C ARG A 26 5.16 -0.13 -18.44
N PRO A 27 4.61 -1.37 -18.50
CA PRO A 27 3.18 -1.48 -18.70
C PRO A 27 2.57 -0.56 -17.65
N GLU A 28 1.71 0.36 -18.09
CA GLU A 28 0.95 1.24 -17.21
C GLU A 28 0.51 0.39 -16.02
N ARG A 29 1.08 0.66 -14.84
CA ARG A 29 0.60 0.06 -13.60
C ARG A 29 -0.74 0.73 -13.41
N ASN A 30 -1.74 0.17 -14.07
CA ASN A 30 -3.05 0.75 -14.15
C ASN A 30 -3.61 0.60 -12.73
N SER A 31 -3.44 1.63 -11.90
CA SER A 31 -3.92 1.62 -10.53
C SER A 31 -5.42 1.31 -10.49
N ASP A 32 -6.15 1.61 -11.57
CA ASP A 32 -7.55 1.24 -11.76
C ASP A 32 -7.79 -0.27 -11.80
N SER A 33 -6.86 -1.07 -12.36
CA SER A 33 -7.00 -2.53 -12.34
C SER A 33 -6.84 -3.08 -10.93
N HIS A 34 -5.89 -2.53 -10.15
CA HIS A 34 -5.70 -2.91 -8.76
C HIS A 34 -6.89 -2.52 -7.88
N VAL A 35 -7.48 -1.33 -8.12
CA VAL A 35 -8.70 -0.88 -7.43
C VAL A 35 -9.86 -1.81 -7.75
N ARG A 36 -10.03 -2.18 -9.02
CA ARG A 36 -11.09 -3.10 -9.45
C ARG A 36 -10.91 -4.48 -8.81
N ASP A 37 -9.71 -5.06 -8.87
CA ASP A 37 -9.42 -6.37 -8.29
C ASP A 37 -9.70 -6.39 -6.78
N VAL A 38 -9.29 -5.34 -6.07
CA VAL A 38 -9.57 -5.22 -4.63
C VAL A 38 -11.06 -4.97 -4.35
N SER A 39 -11.75 -4.24 -5.22
CA SER A 39 -13.20 -4.03 -5.09
C SER A 39 -13.97 -5.33 -5.27
N GLU A 40 -13.57 -6.17 -6.24
CA GLU A 40 -14.13 -7.50 -6.47
C GLU A 40 -13.83 -8.43 -5.27
N LEU A 41 -12.58 -8.44 -4.77
CA LEU A 41 -12.18 -9.20 -3.58
C LEU A 41 -12.95 -8.82 -2.32
N LEU A 42 -13.24 -7.53 -2.14
CA LEU A 42 -14.01 -7.02 -1.00
C LEU A 42 -15.52 -7.18 -1.22
N SER A 43 -15.96 -7.51 -2.44
CA SER A 43 -17.37 -7.61 -2.82
C SER A 43 -18.16 -6.40 -2.32
N LEU A 44 -17.71 -5.20 -2.73
CA LEU A 44 -18.24 -3.91 -2.23
C LEU A 44 -19.73 -3.69 -2.49
N GLU A 45 -20.31 -4.46 -3.39
CA GLU A 45 -21.75 -4.45 -3.70
C GLU A 45 -22.58 -5.12 -2.59
N GLU A 46 -21.95 -5.92 -1.71
CA GLU A 46 -22.58 -6.53 -0.54
C GLU A 46 -22.24 -5.72 0.72
N GLY A 47 -23.25 -5.49 1.57
CA GLY A 47 -23.05 -4.80 2.84
C GLY A 47 -22.19 -5.57 3.87
N GLY A 48 -21.94 -4.92 5.00
CA GLY A 48 -21.25 -5.49 6.16
C GLY A 48 -19.76 -5.16 6.25
N VAL A 49 -19.08 -5.75 7.23
CA VAL A 49 -17.66 -5.52 7.48
C VAL A 49 -16.82 -6.33 6.50
N LYS A 50 -15.96 -5.65 5.73
CA LYS A 50 -15.03 -6.28 4.80
C LYS A 50 -13.60 -6.18 5.33
N MET A 51 -12.81 -7.24 5.17
CA MET A 51 -11.43 -7.30 5.62
C MET A 51 -10.51 -7.82 4.52
N ILE A 52 -9.40 -7.12 4.28
CA ILE A 52 -8.36 -7.54 3.34
C ILE A 52 -6.99 -7.58 4.02
N GLY A 53 -6.26 -8.68 3.82
CA GLY A 53 -4.90 -8.85 4.29
C GLY A 53 -3.91 -8.73 3.14
N ILE A 54 -3.07 -7.68 3.15
CA ILE A 54 -2.02 -7.51 2.14
C ILE A 54 -0.68 -7.91 2.78
N TYR A 55 -0.12 -9.04 2.33
CA TYR A 55 1.11 -9.61 2.85
C TYR A 55 2.20 -9.70 1.77
N GLY A 56 3.47 -9.84 2.17
CA GLY A 56 4.60 -9.96 1.26
C GLY A 56 5.91 -9.44 1.85
N MET A 57 6.98 -9.45 1.05
CA MET A 57 8.32 -9.04 1.47
C MET A 57 8.38 -7.56 1.88
N GLU A 58 9.23 -7.20 2.84
CA GLU A 58 9.40 -5.82 3.30
C GLU A 58 9.76 -4.86 2.16
N ALA A 59 9.42 -3.58 2.31
CA ALA A 59 9.68 -2.52 1.34
C ALA A 59 9.07 -2.67 -0.08
N VAL A 60 8.28 -3.72 -0.35
CA VAL A 60 7.61 -3.88 -1.67
C VAL A 60 6.49 -2.85 -1.94
N GLY A 61 6.19 -1.99 -0.97
CA GLY A 61 5.19 -0.91 -1.13
C GLY A 61 3.76 -1.29 -0.75
N LYS A 62 3.54 -2.35 0.05
CA LYS A 62 2.19 -2.77 0.50
C LYS A 62 1.39 -1.65 1.15
N THR A 63 2.01 -0.94 2.10
CA THR A 63 1.37 0.20 2.78
C THR A 63 1.06 1.32 1.80
N THR A 64 1.97 1.59 0.85
CA THR A 64 1.79 2.59 -0.19
C THR A 64 0.63 2.24 -1.11
N ALA A 65 0.52 0.98 -1.52
CA ALA A 65 -0.58 0.50 -2.35
C ALA A 65 -1.93 0.69 -1.64
N VAL A 66 -2.04 0.39 -0.34
CA VAL A 66 -3.27 0.65 0.44
C VAL A 66 -3.60 2.14 0.49
N SER A 67 -2.61 2.99 0.73
CA SER A 67 -2.82 4.44 0.75
C SER A 67 -3.29 4.98 -0.60
N GLU A 68 -2.72 4.48 -1.70
CA GLU A 68 -3.13 4.86 -3.05
C GLU A 68 -4.55 4.38 -3.36
N LEU A 69 -4.89 3.15 -2.98
CA LEU A 69 -6.22 2.57 -3.19
C LEU A 69 -7.33 3.31 -2.44
N LEU A 70 -7.09 3.65 -1.17
CA LEU A 70 -8.04 4.39 -0.35
C LEU A 70 -8.14 5.87 -0.77
N GLY A 71 -7.00 6.48 -1.10
CA GLY A 71 -6.92 7.88 -1.50
C GLY A 71 -7.32 8.10 -2.96
N ALA A 72 -6.39 7.84 -3.88
CA ALA A 72 -6.55 8.09 -5.31
C ALA A 72 -7.49 7.08 -5.99
N GLY A 73 -7.55 5.85 -5.48
CA GLY A 73 -8.38 4.76 -6.01
C GLY A 73 -9.87 4.84 -5.66
N GLY A 74 -10.32 5.90 -4.96
CA GLY A 74 -11.74 6.17 -4.75
C GLY A 74 -12.47 5.22 -3.78
N LEU A 75 -11.75 4.38 -3.02
CA LEU A 75 -12.36 3.49 -2.04
C LEU A 75 -12.71 4.15 -0.71
N SER A 76 -12.12 5.31 -0.39
CA SER A 76 -12.41 6.02 0.87
C SER A 76 -13.87 6.39 1.07
N GLY A 77 -14.62 6.65 -0.01
CA GLY A 77 -16.04 6.99 0.05
C GLY A 77 -16.99 5.78 0.12
N ARG A 78 -16.47 4.55 0.04
CA ARG A 78 -17.29 3.33 0.01
C ARG A 78 -17.45 2.66 1.38
N PHE A 79 -16.84 3.22 2.43
CA PHE A 79 -16.86 2.67 3.77
C PHE A 79 -17.16 3.76 4.80
N ASP A 80 -18.04 3.45 5.75
CA ASP A 80 -18.33 4.36 6.88
C ASP A 80 -17.13 4.52 7.82
N LYS A 81 -16.34 3.44 7.97
CA LYS A 81 -15.14 3.39 8.80
C LYS A 81 -14.06 2.56 8.11
N VAL A 82 -12.82 3.05 8.15
CA VAL A 82 -11.65 2.32 7.66
C VAL A 82 -10.64 2.17 8.78
N ILE A 83 -10.28 0.92 9.09
CA ILE A 83 -9.30 0.59 10.14
C ILE A 83 -8.05 0.02 9.47
N HIS A 84 -6.90 0.63 9.73
CA HIS A 84 -5.64 0.24 9.11
C HIS A 84 -4.66 -0.35 10.14
N ILE A 85 -4.42 -1.65 10.05
CA ILE A 85 -3.54 -2.39 10.97
C ILE A 85 -2.14 -2.55 10.34
N ARG A 86 -1.18 -1.71 10.73
CA ARG A 86 0.23 -1.87 10.30
C ARG A 86 0.96 -2.86 11.18
N GLY A 87 1.84 -3.65 10.56
CA GLY A 87 2.74 -4.56 11.27
C GLY A 87 2.00 -5.60 12.09
N ILE A 88 0.94 -6.19 11.53
CA ILE A 88 0.06 -7.11 12.27
C ILE A 88 0.84 -8.27 12.92
N LYS A 89 1.92 -8.73 12.29
CA LYS A 89 2.77 -9.80 12.83
C LYS A 89 3.48 -9.37 14.11
N ASP A 90 4.05 -8.17 14.13
CA ASP A 90 4.79 -7.65 15.28
C ASP A 90 3.84 -7.26 16.41
N LYS A 91 2.70 -6.63 16.08
CA LYS A 91 1.65 -6.36 17.05
C LYS A 91 1.11 -7.66 17.66
N ALA A 92 0.78 -8.66 16.85
CA ALA A 92 0.27 -9.94 17.37
C ALA A 92 1.29 -10.64 18.28
N ARG A 93 2.58 -10.52 17.98
CA ARG A 93 3.65 -11.06 18.83
C ARG A 93 3.77 -10.33 20.17
N ASN A 94 3.64 -9.00 20.18
CA ASN A 94 3.82 -8.20 21.40
C ASN A 94 2.57 -8.14 22.28
N ASP A 95 1.40 -7.98 21.66
CA ASP A 95 0.14 -7.67 22.32
C ASP A 95 -0.80 -8.88 22.43
N GLY A 96 -0.54 -9.94 21.65
CA GLY A 96 -1.40 -11.10 21.54
C GLY A 96 -2.65 -10.84 20.69
N LEU A 97 -3.12 -11.87 20.00
CA LEU A 97 -4.24 -11.76 19.04
C LEU A 97 -5.54 -11.26 19.69
N HIS A 98 -5.80 -11.64 20.95
CA HIS A 98 -7.00 -11.24 21.68
C HIS A 98 -7.06 -9.72 21.94
N LYS A 99 -5.89 -9.07 22.13
CA LYS A 99 -5.83 -7.62 22.31
C LYS A 99 -6.08 -6.90 20.99
N LEU A 100 -5.48 -7.37 19.89
CA LEU A 100 -5.76 -6.84 18.55
C LEU A 100 -7.22 -6.98 18.14
N GLN A 101 -7.85 -8.12 18.41
CA GLN A 101 -9.27 -8.32 18.11
C GLN A 101 -10.13 -7.26 18.82
N ARG A 102 -9.83 -7.00 20.10
CA ARG A 102 -10.57 -6.00 20.88
C ARG A 102 -10.33 -4.57 20.39
N GLU A 103 -9.11 -4.28 19.94
CA GLU A 103 -8.72 -2.95 19.48
C GLU A 103 -9.22 -2.63 18.06
N PHE A 104 -9.25 -3.62 17.16
CA PHE A 104 -9.51 -3.38 15.73
C PHE A 104 -10.79 -4.04 15.20
N ILE A 105 -11.25 -5.14 15.80
CA ILE A 105 -12.41 -5.90 15.30
C ILE A 105 -13.67 -5.53 16.07
N SER A 106 -13.60 -5.41 17.40
CA SER A 106 -14.77 -5.00 18.20
C SER A 106 -15.37 -3.67 17.73
N PRO A 107 -14.60 -2.60 17.49
CA PRO A 107 -15.16 -1.33 17.01
C PRO A 107 -15.70 -1.35 15.58
N ALA A 108 -15.35 -2.38 14.80
CA ALA A 108 -15.84 -2.57 13.44
C ALA A 108 -17.20 -3.30 13.40
N LEU A 109 -17.55 -4.00 14.49
CA LEU A 109 -18.80 -4.76 14.63
C LEU A 109 -19.90 -4.00 15.39
N GLU A 110 -19.59 -2.79 15.86
CA GLU A 110 -20.51 -1.84 16.54
C GLU A 110 -20.99 -0.73 15.61
#